data_AF-G1PMP0-F1
#
_entry.id   AF-G1PMP0-F1
#
_cell.length_a   1.000
_cell.length_b   1.000
_cell.length_c   1.000
_cell.angle_alpha   90.00
_cell.angle_beta   90.00
_cell.angle_gamma   90.00
#
_symmetry.space_group_name_H-M   'P 1'
#
loop_
_entity.id
_entity.type
_entity.pdbx_description
1 polymer ?
#
loop_
_entity_poly.entity_id
_entity_poly.type
_entity_poly.pdbx_seq_one_letter_code
_entity_poly.pdbx_strand_id
1 'polypeptide(L)'
;SLGCDLPQDHILLSRENLVLLSQMSTISPFFCLKDRKDFRFPRATVDGSQVQKAQAIAVLHEMLQQVFNLLPTENSSVTWNMTLVDQLRSGLHRQLEDLDTCLVEEMGEEGSALAMQGPTLALKRYFQGIRLYLEEKKYSDCAWEVVRVEIMRSFSLTRALQESLRNKD
;
A
#
# COMPACT_ATOMS: atom_id res chain seq x y z
N SER A 1 -13.31 -12.48 23.34
CA SER A 1 -12.74 -12.58 22.00
C SER A 1 -11.25 -12.49 22.14
N LEU A 2 -10.49 -13.48 21.63
CA LEU A 2 -9.05 -13.29 21.40
C LEU A 2 -9.00 -12.34 20.20
N GLY A 3 -8.44 -11.14 20.35
CA GLY A 3 -8.38 -10.16 19.24
C GLY A 3 -7.55 -10.70 18.07
N CYS A 4 -7.67 -10.08 16.90
CA CYS A 4 -6.84 -10.49 15.76
C CYS A 4 -5.35 -10.20 16.05
N ASP A 5 -4.51 -11.23 16.01
CA ASP A 5 -3.06 -11.08 16.10
C ASP A 5 -2.46 -11.26 14.70
N LEU A 6 -1.90 -10.18 14.14
CA LEU A 6 -1.30 -10.23 12.80
C LEU A 6 -0.08 -11.16 12.79
N PRO A 7 0.02 -12.08 11.83
CA PRO A 7 1.17 -12.98 11.73
C PRO A 7 2.50 -12.22 11.65
N GLN A 8 3.55 -12.78 12.29
CA GLN A 8 4.91 -12.24 12.22
C GLN A 8 5.43 -12.12 10.77
N ASP A 9 4.85 -12.92 9.86
CA ASP A 9 5.14 -12.93 8.43
C ASP A 9 4.81 -11.59 7.74
N HIS A 10 3.88 -10.79 8.28
CA HIS A 10 3.51 -9.51 7.66
C HIS A 10 4.67 -8.51 7.57
N ILE A 11 5.51 -8.41 8.60
CA ILE A 11 6.66 -7.49 8.60
C ILE A 11 7.72 -7.99 7.62
N LEU A 12 7.92 -9.31 7.56
CA LEU A 12 8.86 -9.94 6.64
C LEU A 12 8.42 -9.71 5.18
N LEU A 13 7.16 -10.03 4.86
CA LEU A 13 6.56 -9.81 3.55
C LEU A 13 6.61 -8.33 3.14
N SER A 14 6.39 -7.41 4.08
CA SER A 14 6.49 -5.97 3.79
C SER A 14 7.93 -5.56 3.42
N ARG A 15 8.94 -6.17 4.03
CA ARG A 15 10.34 -5.95 3.70
C ARG A 15 10.69 -6.55 2.33
N GLU A 16 10.22 -7.77 2.06
CA GLU A 16 10.40 -8.44 0.77
C GLU A 16 9.76 -7.64 -0.37
N ASN A 17 8.53 -7.16 -0.17
CA ASN A 17 7.82 -6.31 -1.13
C ASN A 17 8.61 -5.04 -1.47
N LEU A 18 9.26 -4.40 -0.48
CA LEU A 18 10.15 -3.25 -0.73
C LEU A 18 11.40 -3.62 -1.53
N VAL A 19 11.98 -4.78 -1.28
CA VAL A 19 13.13 -5.29 -2.05
C VAL A 19 12.71 -5.55 -3.50
N LEU A 20 11.57 -6.21 -3.73
CA LEU A 20 11.04 -6.45 -5.06
C LEU A 20 10.79 -5.14 -5.83
N LEU A 21 10.14 -4.17 -5.19
CA LEU A 21 9.94 -2.84 -5.78
C LEU A 21 11.24 -2.13 -6.12
N SER A 22 12.30 -2.30 -5.32
CA SER A 22 13.61 -1.71 -5.60
C SER A 22 14.27 -2.33 -6.84
N GLN A 23 14.10 -3.64 -7.03
CA GLN A 23 14.66 -4.39 -8.16
C GLN A 23 13.93 -4.12 -9.48
N MET A 24 12.70 -3.61 -9.44
CA MET A 24 11.93 -3.23 -10.63
C MET A 24 12.41 -1.94 -11.30
N SER A 25 13.32 -1.17 -10.69
CA SER A 25 13.82 0.07 -11.28
C SER A 25 14.62 -0.22 -12.55
N THR A 26 14.17 0.31 -13.67
CA THR A 26 14.85 0.19 -14.99
C THR A 26 15.58 1.47 -15.38
N ILE A 27 15.30 2.58 -14.68
CA ILE A 27 15.84 3.92 -14.96
C ILE A 27 16.16 4.65 -13.66
N SER A 28 17.26 5.40 -13.64
CA SER A 28 17.59 6.24 -12.49
C SER A 28 16.53 7.34 -12.28
N PRO A 29 15.98 7.53 -11.06
CA PRO A 29 15.02 8.59 -10.75
C PRO A 29 15.50 10.02 -11.11
N PHE A 30 16.82 10.20 -11.26
CA PHE A 30 17.42 11.47 -11.67
C PHE A 30 17.05 11.87 -13.11
N PHE A 31 16.78 10.90 -14.00
CA PHE A 31 16.33 11.22 -15.35
C PHE A 31 14.86 11.66 -15.40
N CYS A 32 14.09 11.35 -14.36
CA CYS A 32 12.65 11.62 -14.28
C CYS A 32 12.30 12.85 -13.43
N LEU A 33 13.26 13.76 -13.20
CA LEU A 33 13.07 14.97 -12.38
C LEU A 33 11.89 15.84 -12.85
N LYS A 34 11.70 15.96 -14.16
CA LYS A 34 10.62 16.78 -14.76
C LYS A 34 9.22 16.20 -14.54
N ASP A 35 9.14 14.90 -14.25
CA ASP A 35 7.88 14.19 -14.04
C ASP A 35 7.52 14.03 -12.56
N ARG A 36 8.43 14.42 -11.64
CA ARG A 36 8.18 14.36 -10.21
C ARG A 36 6.87 15.06 -9.84
N LYS A 37 6.08 14.38 -9.02
CA LYS A 37 4.82 14.88 -8.49
C LYS A 37 4.78 14.63 -6.99
N ASP A 38 4.36 15.64 -6.24
CA ASP A 38 4.00 15.45 -4.83
C ASP A 38 2.53 14.98 -4.78
N PHE A 39 2.33 13.69 -4.51
CA PHE A 39 1.01 13.09 -4.39
C PHE A 39 0.32 13.38 -3.06
N ARG A 40 1.01 14.03 -2.12
CA ARG A 40 0.47 14.42 -0.80
C ARG A 40 -0.10 13.23 -0.03
N PHE A 41 0.72 12.20 0.18
CA PHE A 41 0.36 11.03 0.97
C PHE A 41 -0.32 11.42 2.31
N PRO A 42 -1.50 10.86 2.64
CA PRO A 42 -2.31 11.29 3.78
C PRO A 42 -1.75 10.77 5.11
N ARG A 43 -0.59 11.26 5.56
CA ARG A 43 0.14 10.75 6.74
C ARG A 43 -0.70 10.62 8.01
N ALA A 44 -1.67 11.51 8.21
CA ALA A 44 -2.56 11.47 9.38
C ALA A 44 -3.37 10.17 9.48
N THR A 45 -3.57 9.42 8.38
CA THR A 45 -4.30 8.15 8.42
C THR A 45 -3.47 6.97 8.88
N VAL A 46 -2.13 7.08 8.84
CA VAL A 46 -1.20 6.00 9.24
C VAL A 46 -0.44 6.33 10.53
N ASP A 47 -0.80 7.43 11.20
CA ASP A 47 -0.23 7.78 12.50
C ASP A 47 -0.79 6.84 13.58
N GLY A 48 0.00 5.82 13.94
CA GLY A 48 -0.41 4.77 14.88
C GLY A 48 -0.76 5.26 16.29
N SER A 49 -0.45 6.51 16.64
CA SER A 49 -0.74 7.07 17.96
C SER A 49 -2.23 7.33 18.22
N GLN A 50 -3.07 7.45 17.18
CA GLN A 50 -4.49 7.85 17.33
C GLN A 50 -5.51 6.83 16.80
N VAL A 51 -5.06 5.70 16.25
CA VAL A 51 -5.91 4.80 15.44
C VAL A 51 -6.30 3.55 16.25
N GLN A 52 -7.61 3.23 16.34
CA GLN A 52 -8.10 1.98 16.95
C GLN A 52 -7.58 0.75 16.17
N LYS A 53 -7.46 -0.44 16.80
CA LYS A 53 -6.89 -1.66 16.17
C LYS A 53 -7.61 -1.99 14.86
N ALA A 54 -8.95 -2.06 14.87
CA ALA A 54 -9.78 -2.27 13.68
C ALA A 54 -9.54 -1.22 12.57
N GLN A 55 -9.43 0.06 12.94
CA GLN A 55 -9.18 1.14 11.99
C GLN A 55 -7.78 1.04 11.37
N ALA A 56 -6.77 0.62 12.13
CA ALA A 56 -5.41 0.43 11.65
C ALA A 56 -5.32 -0.77 10.69
N ILE A 57 -6.03 -1.86 10.99
CA ILE A 57 -6.20 -3.01 10.09
C ILE A 57 -6.88 -2.56 8.79
N ALA A 58 -7.98 -1.81 8.85
CA ALA A 58 -8.69 -1.32 7.66
C ALA A 58 -7.83 -0.38 6.80
N VAL A 59 -7.04 0.50 7.42
CA VAL A 59 -6.11 1.39 6.73
C VAL A 59 -5.00 0.59 6.04
N LEU A 60 -4.42 -0.39 6.72
CA LEU A 60 -3.38 -1.26 6.14
C LEU A 60 -3.94 -2.09 4.98
N HIS A 61 -5.12 -2.68 5.16
CA HIS A 61 -5.82 -3.44 4.13
C HIS A 61 -6.07 -2.57 2.88
N GLU A 62 -6.66 -1.39 3.06
CA GLU A 62 -6.92 -0.46 1.95
C GLU A 62 -5.61 -0.04 1.25
N MET A 63 -4.54 0.21 2.00
CA MET A 63 -3.23 0.55 1.46
C MET A 63 -2.69 -0.55 0.55
N LEU A 64 -2.67 -1.80 1.03
CA LEU A 64 -2.17 -2.95 0.26
C LEU A 64 -3.06 -3.24 -0.95
N GLN A 65 -4.38 -3.13 -0.80
CA GLN A 65 -5.34 -3.35 -1.88
C GLN A 65 -5.17 -2.34 -3.01
N GLN A 66 -4.96 -1.07 -2.68
CA GLN A 66 -4.74 -0.02 -3.68
C GLN A 66 -3.41 -0.23 -4.42
N VAL A 67 -2.34 -0.66 -3.74
CA VAL A 67 -1.08 -1.01 -4.41
C VAL A 67 -1.26 -2.21 -5.32
N PHE A 68 -1.90 -3.28 -4.84
CA PHE A 68 -2.18 -4.47 -5.66
C PHE A 68 -2.90 -4.10 -6.96
N ASN A 69 -3.94 -3.25 -6.86
CA ASN A 69 -4.72 -2.77 -8.00
C ASN A 69 -3.96 -1.79 -8.92
N LEU A 70 -2.87 -1.19 -8.44
CA LEU A 70 -2.04 -0.26 -9.21
C LEU A 70 -0.94 -0.97 -10.01
N LEU A 71 -0.56 -2.20 -9.62
CA LEU A 71 0.54 -2.92 -10.25
C LEU A 71 0.26 -3.18 -11.75
N PRO A 72 1.26 -2.96 -12.62
CA PRO A 72 1.10 -3.07 -14.07
C PRO A 72 0.79 -4.51 -14.50
N THR A 73 -0.22 -4.70 -15.35
CA THR A 73 -0.54 -6.02 -15.94
C THR A 73 0.37 -6.33 -17.14
N GLU A 74 0.33 -7.56 -17.66
CA GLU A 74 1.16 -7.99 -18.81
C GLU A 74 1.01 -7.10 -20.06
N ASN A 75 -0.14 -6.47 -20.22
CA ASN A 75 -0.41 -5.57 -21.35
C ASN A 75 0.02 -4.12 -21.10
N SER A 76 0.68 -3.84 -19.97
CA SER A 76 1.18 -2.51 -19.63
C SER A 76 2.39 -2.14 -20.51
N SER A 77 2.54 -0.85 -20.82
CA SER A 77 3.69 -0.32 -21.57
C SER A 77 5.00 -0.28 -20.76
N VAL A 78 4.96 -0.65 -19.48
CA VAL A 78 6.12 -0.55 -18.58
C VAL A 78 7.15 -1.64 -18.84
N THR A 79 8.42 -1.30 -18.68
CA THR A 79 9.57 -2.20 -18.90
C THR A 79 9.94 -3.06 -17.68
N TRP A 80 9.08 -3.14 -16.66
CA TRP A 80 9.37 -3.90 -15.43
C TRP A 80 9.45 -5.40 -15.69
N ASN A 81 10.26 -6.09 -14.87
CA ASN A 81 10.34 -7.54 -14.89
C ASN A 81 9.05 -8.14 -14.31
N MET A 82 8.21 -8.73 -15.18
CA MET A 82 6.91 -9.27 -14.79
C MET A 82 7.00 -10.40 -13.75
N THR A 83 8.07 -11.19 -13.73
CA THR A 83 8.30 -12.19 -12.67
C THR A 83 8.40 -11.53 -11.29
N LEU A 84 9.06 -10.37 -11.17
CA LEU A 84 9.12 -9.63 -9.91
C LEU A 84 7.75 -9.03 -9.56
N VAL A 85 6.99 -8.58 -10.57
CA VAL A 85 5.64 -8.03 -10.36
C VAL A 85 4.70 -9.11 -9.83
N ASP A 86 4.78 -10.32 -10.34
CA ASP A 86 3.95 -11.44 -9.90
C ASP A 86 4.35 -11.96 -8.51
N GLN A 87 5.64 -11.95 -8.19
CA GLN A 87 6.10 -12.18 -6.81
C GLN A 87 5.54 -11.14 -5.85
N LEU A 88 5.59 -9.85 -6.23
CA LEU A 88 5.05 -8.77 -5.42
C LEU A 88 3.53 -8.91 -5.24
N ARG A 89 2.78 -9.21 -6.31
CA ARG A 89 1.35 -9.51 -6.25
C ARG A 89 1.06 -10.66 -5.29
N SER A 90 1.82 -11.75 -5.37
CA SER A 90 1.63 -12.92 -4.52
C SER A 90 1.92 -12.61 -3.04
N GLY A 91 2.92 -11.76 -2.76
CA GLY A 91 3.19 -11.27 -1.40
C GLY A 91 2.05 -10.41 -0.87
N LEU A 92 1.57 -9.46 -1.67
CA LEU A 92 0.44 -8.58 -1.30
C LEU A 92 -0.87 -9.35 -1.11
N HIS A 93 -1.14 -10.35 -1.96
CA HIS A 93 -2.35 -11.15 -1.87
C HIS A 93 -2.41 -11.92 -0.54
N ARG A 94 -1.32 -12.57 -0.14
CA ARG A 94 -1.22 -13.25 1.17
C ARG A 94 -1.48 -12.29 2.33
N GLN A 95 -0.86 -11.10 2.30
CA GLN A 95 -1.11 -10.09 3.34
C GLN A 95 -2.56 -9.60 3.36
N LEU A 96 -3.25 -9.55 2.22
CA LEU A 96 -4.66 -9.16 2.15
C LEU A 96 -5.56 -10.25 2.74
N GLU A 97 -5.33 -11.52 2.44
CA GLU A 97 -6.10 -12.65 3.00
C GLU A 97 -6.03 -12.71 4.54
N ASP A 98 -4.83 -12.48 5.10
CA ASP A 98 -4.63 -12.41 6.55
C ASP A 98 -5.44 -11.23 7.17
N LEU A 99 -5.44 -10.07 6.50
CA LEU A 99 -6.15 -8.88 6.96
C LEU A 99 -7.68 -9.01 6.83
N ASP A 100 -8.17 -9.68 5.78
CA ASP A 100 -9.60 -9.94 5.60
C ASP A 100 -10.16 -10.78 6.76
N THR A 101 -9.42 -11.81 7.16
CA THR A 101 -9.77 -12.65 8.33
C THR A 101 -9.89 -11.79 9.59
N CYS A 102 -8.90 -10.91 9.82
CA CYS A 102 -8.89 -9.99 10.94
C CYS A 102 -10.03 -8.96 10.91
N LEU A 103 -10.38 -8.43 9.74
CA LEU A 103 -11.48 -7.47 9.61
C LEU A 103 -12.82 -8.11 9.97
N VAL A 104 -13.05 -9.37 9.60
CA VAL A 104 -14.28 -10.09 9.96
C VAL A 104 -14.41 -10.26 11.48
N GLU A 105 -13.31 -10.55 12.18
CA GLU A 105 -13.31 -10.72 13.64
C GLU A 105 -13.54 -9.39 14.40
N GLU A 106 -13.03 -8.28 13.86
CA GLU A 106 -13.09 -6.96 14.50
C GLU A 106 -14.34 -6.13 14.11
N MET A 107 -15.05 -6.46 13.02
CA MET A 107 -16.20 -5.69 12.48
C MET A 107 -17.55 -6.08 13.11
N GLY A 108 -17.58 -6.81 14.23
CA GLY A 108 -18.81 -7.25 14.92
C GLY A 108 -19.76 -6.14 15.42
N GLU A 109 -19.37 -4.85 15.37
CA GLU A 109 -20.21 -3.71 15.78
C GLU A 109 -20.35 -2.65 14.64
N GLU A 110 -21.59 -2.33 14.25
CA GLU A 110 -21.94 -1.38 13.17
C GLU A 110 -21.35 0.04 13.36
N GLY A 111 -21.06 0.46 14.59
CA GLY A 111 -20.41 1.74 14.90
C GLY A 111 -18.93 1.81 14.49
N SER A 112 -18.25 0.65 14.46
CA SER A 112 -16.85 0.53 14.02
C SER A 112 -16.72 0.79 12.51
N ALA A 113 -17.69 0.33 11.71
CA ALA A 113 -17.66 0.44 10.25
C ALA A 113 -17.66 1.90 9.74
N LEU A 114 -18.38 2.81 10.41
CA LEU A 114 -18.42 4.23 10.02
C LEU A 114 -17.11 4.97 10.36
N ALA A 115 -16.47 4.67 11.48
CA ALA A 115 -15.19 5.28 11.89
C ALA A 115 -14.02 4.88 10.97
N MET A 116 -14.12 3.73 10.30
CA MET A 116 -13.12 3.23 9.34
C MET A 116 -13.21 3.86 7.95
N GLN A 117 -14.35 4.46 7.57
CA GLN A 117 -14.56 4.97 6.21
C GLN A 117 -13.74 6.24 5.89
N GLY A 118 -13.52 7.12 6.88
CA GLY A 118 -12.79 8.37 6.65
C GLY A 118 -11.35 8.17 6.19
N PRO A 119 -10.51 7.45 6.96
CA PRO A 119 -9.12 7.18 6.59
C PRO A 119 -8.96 6.38 5.30
N THR A 120 -9.78 5.35 5.10
CA THR A 120 -9.73 4.50 3.89
C THR A 120 -10.12 5.30 2.64
N LEU A 121 -11.10 6.19 2.74
CA LEU A 121 -11.47 7.08 1.64
C LEU A 121 -10.35 8.08 1.28
N ALA A 122 -9.59 8.56 2.27
CA ALA A 122 -8.43 9.42 2.00
C ALA A 122 -7.35 8.68 1.20
N LEU A 123 -7.08 7.40 1.53
CA LEU A 123 -6.18 6.55 0.75
C LEU A 123 -6.70 6.30 -0.67
N LYS A 124 -8.00 6.00 -0.83
CA LYS A 124 -8.63 5.84 -2.16
C LYS A 124 -8.43 7.07 -3.04
N ARG A 125 -8.65 8.27 -2.49
CA ARG A 125 -8.44 9.54 -3.21
C ARG A 125 -6.97 9.76 -3.58
N TYR A 126 -6.06 9.45 -2.66
CA TYR A 126 -4.62 9.53 -2.91
C TYR A 126 -4.20 8.62 -4.08
N PHE A 127 -4.63 7.35 -4.09
CA PHE A 127 -4.32 6.42 -5.17
C PHE A 127 -5.04 6.76 -6.48
N GLN A 128 -6.24 7.35 -6.41
CA GLN A 128 -6.89 7.91 -7.60
C GLN A 128 -6.03 9.01 -8.24
N GLY A 129 -5.41 9.87 -7.43
CA GLY A 129 -4.47 10.89 -7.92
C GLY A 129 -3.24 10.28 -8.62
N ILE A 130 -2.76 9.13 -8.15
CA ILE A 130 -1.67 8.38 -8.78
C ILE A 130 -2.11 7.81 -10.14
N ARG A 131 -3.30 7.21 -10.22
CA ARG A 131 -3.84 6.68 -11.49
C ARG A 131 -4.00 7.79 -12.54
N LEU A 132 -4.60 8.92 -12.14
CA LEU A 132 -4.75 10.08 -13.02
C LEU A 132 -3.42 10.63 -13.51
N TYR A 133 -2.38 10.61 -12.67
CA TYR A 133 -1.03 10.99 -13.08
C TYR A 133 -0.43 10.04 -14.12
N LEU A 134 -0.61 8.72 -13.96
CA LEU A 134 -0.16 7.74 -14.95
C LEU A 134 -0.85 7.96 -16.29
N GLU A 135 -2.16 8.21 -16.29
CA GLU A 135 -2.93 8.57 -17.49
C GLU A 135 -2.42 9.86 -18.14
N GLU A 136 -2.23 10.93 -17.36
CA GLU A 136 -1.70 12.23 -17.81
C GLU A 136 -0.33 12.07 -18.48
N LYS A 137 0.53 11.24 -17.89
CA LYS A 137 1.89 10.96 -18.38
C LYS A 137 1.96 9.79 -19.38
N LYS A 138 0.79 9.32 -19.86
CA LYS A 138 0.64 8.26 -20.86
C LYS A 138 1.44 7.00 -20.53
N TYR A 139 1.51 6.64 -19.25
CA TYR A 139 2.19 5.44 -18.77
C TYR A 139 3.66 5.33 -19.23
N SER A 140 4.34 6.47 -19.39
CA SER A 140 5.77 6.50 -19.73
C SER A 140 6.65 5.85 -18.65
N ASP A 141 7.86 5.42 -19.02
CA ASP A 141 8.81 4.83 -18.06
C ASP A 141 9.10 5.75 -16.87
N CYS A 142 9.22 7.06 -17.10
CA CYS A 142 9.40 8.02 -16.01
C CYS A 142 8.15 8.18 -15.12
N ALA A 143 6.95 8.05 -15.68
CA ALA A 143 5.74 8.04 -14.88
C ALA A 143 5.74 6.84 -13.92
N TRP A 144 6.05 5.65 -14.44
CA TRP A 144 6.15 4.44 -13.65
C TRP A 144 7.27 4.49 -12.61
N GLU A 145 8.44 5.04 -12.94
CA GLU A 145 9.52 5.21 -11.97
C GLU A 145 9.11 6.15 -10.82
N VAL A 146 8.43 7.25 -11.12
CA VAL A 146 7.86 8.16 -10.10
C VAL A 146 6.85 7.43 -9.22
N VAL A 147 5.95 6.64 -9.81
CA VAL A 147 4.96 5.85 -9.06
C VAL A 147 5.61 4.76 -8.20
N ARG A 148 6.62 4.05 -8.73
CA ARG A 148 7.38 3.04 -7.98
C ARG A 148 7.99 3.62 -6.71
N VAL A 149 8.64 4.77 -6.83
CA VAL A 149 9.24 5.49 -5.69
C VAL A 149 8.17 5.91 -4.69
N GLU A 150 7.00 6.38 -5.16
CA GLU A 150 5.91 6.75 -4.27
C GLU A 150 5.29 5.54 -3.55
N ILE A 151 5.14 4.38 -4.23
CA ILE A 151 4.72 3.12 -3.60
C ILE A 151 5.71 2.73 -2.50
N MET A 152 7.02 2.73 -2.77
CA MET A 152 8.05 2.43 -1.76
C MET A 152 7.97 3.36 -0.56
N ARG A 153 7.78 4.67 -0.80
CA ARG A 153 7.63 5.67 0.26
C ARG A 153 6.38 5.39 1.11
N SER A 154 5.26 5.08 0.48
CA SER A 154 4.01 4.82 1.16
C SER A 154 4.04 3.53 2.02
N PHE A 155 4.68 2.46 1.56
CA PHE A 155 4.96 1.27 2.39
C PHE A 155 5.88 1.59 3.57
N SER A 156 6.92 2.38 3.36
CA SER A 156 7.82 2.80 4.46
C SER A 156 7.07 3.59 5.53
N LEU A 157 6.14 4.46 5.14
CA LEU A 157 5.31 5.23 6.07
C LEU A 157 4.26 4.37 6.79
N THR A 158 3.76 3.32 6.14
CA THR A 158 2.79 2.40 6.73
C THR A 158 3.44 1.44 7.74
N ARG A 159 4.77 1.29 7.73
CA ARG A 159 5.51 0.49 8.70
C ARG A 159 5.25 0.91 10.15
N ALA A 160 5.12 2.21 10.41
CA ALA A 160 4.80 2.71 11.75
C ALA A 160 3.43 2.20 12.24
N LEU A 161 2.46 2.09 11.34
CA LEU A 161 1.15 1.51 11.63
C LEU A 161 1.25 0.01 11.93
N GLN A 162 2.01 -0.73 11.13
CA GLN A 162 2.27 -2.17 11.35
C GLN A 162 2.97 -2.43 12.69
N GLU A 163 3.95 -1.60 13.06
CA GLU A 163 4.62 -1.68 14.35
C GLU A 163 3.67 -1.34 15.51
N SER A 164 2.75 -0.37 15.33
CA SER A 164 1.75 -0.02 16.34
C SER A 164 0.72 -1.13 16.56
N LEU A 165 0.38 -1.89 15.52
CA LEU A 165 -0.52 -3.03 15.62
C LEU A 165 0.09 -4.17 16.45
N ARG A 166 1.42 -4.31 16.45
CA ARG A 166 2.16 -5.29 17.26
C ARG A 166 2.25 -4.91 18.74
N ASN A 167 2.29 -3.61 19.06
CA ASN A 167 2.54 -3.14 20.43
C ASN A 167 1.24 -2.93 21.23
N LYS A 168 0.07 -3.25 20.65
CA LYS A 168 -1.26 -3.08 21.28
C LYS A 168 -1.81 -4.38 21.89
N ASP A 169 -0.98 -5.39 21.99
CA ASP A 169 -1.21 -6.61 22.77
C ASP A 169 -0.79 -6.40 24.24
#